data_AF-A0A7J6R0K9-F1
#
_entry.id   AF-A0A7J6R0K9-F1
#
_cell.length_a   1.000
_cell.length_b   1.000
_cell.length_c   1.000
_cell.angle_alpha   90.00
_cell.angle_beta   90.00
_cell.angle_gamma   90.00
#
_symmetry.space_group_name_H-M   'P 1'
#
loop_
_entity.id
_entity.type
_entity.pdbx_description
1 polymer ?
#
loop_
_entity_poly.entity_id
_entity_poly.type
_entity_poly.pdbx_seq_one_letter_code
_entity_poly.pdbx_strand_id
1 'polypeptide(L)'
;VNQLEDTFRRAHLPITIKRLNIEKNDFPLGCPVARGTPTFVLYRGYSPKPEKLAEFRPRDIVDRIRTDLLHEHPGITLSEHLIRKWEGMVNQVSQRFQLLSQLIMWNTELEKSQMVLAGVSSSAPEAVRAMGKYLVMASSGDDKELFTTVVSEIMSADMKRTDLLDENIKYLNKEVMLAQRKRVFAGVILPVGTGDEC
;
A
#
# COMPACT_ATOMS: atom_id res chain seq x y z
N VAL A 1 -4.00 5.23 -7.59
CA VAL A 1 -5.12 5.14 -8.56
C VAL A 1 -6.11 6.29 -8.40
N ASN A 2 -6.79 6.45 -7.24
CA ASN A 2 -7.78 7.53 -7.03
C ASN A 2 -7.24 8.92 -7.38
N GLN A 3 -6.01 9.22 -6.95
CA GLN A 3 -5.34 10.48 -7.27
C GLN A 3 -5.13 10.70 -8.77
N LEU A 4 -4.78 9.65 -9.53
CA LEU A 4 -4.61 9.75 -10.99
C LEU A 4 -5.95 10.04 -11.65
N GLU A 5 -7.00 9.30 -11.26
CA GLU A 5 -8.34 9.48 -11.80
C GLU A 5 -8.90 10.89 -11.53
N ASP A 6 -8.76 11.40 -10.31
CA ASP A 6 -9.12 12.79 -9.96
C ASP A 6 -8.35 13.79 -10.83
N THR A 7 -7.06 13.53 -11.05
CA THR A 7 -6.20 14.42 -11.83
C THR A 7 -6.57 14.42 -13.31
N PHE A 8 -6.86 13.26 -13.89
CA PHE A 8 -7.33 13.15 -15.28
C PHE A 8 -8.65 13.86 -15.49
N ARG A 9 -9.59 13.70 -14.54
CA ARG A 9 -10.90 14.35 -14.57
C ARG A 9 -10.77 15.88 -14.55
N ARG A 10 -9.96 16.43 -13.63
CA ARG A 10 -9.74 17.89 -13.51
C ARG A 10 -9.04 18.48 -14.73
N ALA A 11 -8.09 17.74 -15.30
CA ALA A 11 -7.35 18.16 -16.48
C ALA A 11 -8.08 17.82 -17.80
N HIS A 12 -9.29 17.26 -17.74
CA HIS A 12 -10.09 16.84 -18.89
C HIS A 12 -9.31 15.93 -19.87
N LEU A 13 -8.47 15.06 -19.34
CA LEU A 13 -7.70 14.11 -20.14
C LEU A 13 -8.63 12.98 -20.64
N PRO A 14 -8.51 12.53 -21.89
CA PRO A 14 -9.31 11.45 -22.47
C PRO A 14 -8.84 10.06 -21.99
N ILE A 15 -8.44 9.97 -20.72
CA ILE A 15 -7.90 8.76 -20.10
C ILE A 15 -8.84 8.36 -18.98
N THR A 16 -9.30 7.11 -19.03
CA THR A 16 -10.15 6.53 -17.98
C THR A 16 -9.42 5.38 -17.32
N ILE A 17 -9.45 5.33 -15.99
CA ILE A 17 -8.98 4.18 -15.22
C ILE A 17 -10.20 3.36 -14.79
N LYS A 18 -10.18 2.06 -15.06
CA LYS A 18 -11.19 1.11 -14.56
C LYS A 18 -10.52 0.08 -13.66
N ARG A 19 -11.15 -0.21 -12.52
CA ARG A 19 -10.76 -1.32 -11.64
C ARG A 19 -11.65 -2.51 -11.97
N LEU A 20 -11.03 -3.64 -12.32
CA LEU A 20 -11.73 -4.89 -12.60
C LEU A 20 -11.70 -5.78 -11.35
N ASN A 21 -12.81 -6.45 -11.06
CA ASN A 21 -12.90 -7.33 -9.91
C ASN A 21 -12.71 -8.78 -10.35
N ILE A 22 -11.59 -9.37 -9.94
CA ILE A 22 -11.23 -10.75 -10.29
C ILE A 22 -12.28 -11.76 -9.81
N GLU A 23 -12.85 -11.56 -8.63
CA GLU A 23 -13.86 -12.46 -8.04
C GLU A 23 -15.16 -12.47 -8.85
N LYS A 24 -15.47 -11.36 -9.52
CA LYS A 24 -16.66 -11.23 -10.38
C LYS A 24 -16.42 -11.70 -11.81
N ASN A 25 -15.18 -12.00 -12.19
CA ASN A 25 -14.76 -12.38 -13.53
C ASN A 25 -15.28 -11.41 -14.62
N ASP A 26 -15.33 -10.11 -14.31
CA ASP A 26 -15.94 -9.06 -15.12
C ASP A 26 -15.01 -8.49 -16.21
N PHE A 27 -14.17 -9.35 -16.78
CA PHE A 27 -13.12 -8.91 -17.70
C PHE A 27 -13.66 -8.61 -19.11
N PRO A 28 -13.21 -7.53 -19.75
CA PRO A 28 -13.56 -7.25 -21.14
C PRO A 28 -12.95 -8.31 -22.07
N LEU A 29 -13.55 -8.45 -23.26
CA LEU A 29 -13.07 -9.36 -24.28
C LEU A 29 -11.60 -9.05 -24.61
N GLY A 30 -10.76 -10.09 -24.69
CA GLY A 30 -9.33 -9.93 -24.98
C GLY A 30 -8.48 -9.47 -23.80
N CYS A 31 -9.05 -9.36 -22.58
CA CYS A 31 -8.27 -9.03 -21.39
C CYS A 31 -7.14 -10.05 -21.17
N PRO A 32 -5.88 -9.60 -21.00
CA PRO A 32 -4.76 -10.50 -20.79
C PRO A 32 -4.92 -11.29 -19.50
N VAL A 33 -4.48 -12.55 -19.51
CA VAL A 33 -4.48 -13.38 -18.29
C VAL A 33 -3.55 -12.77 -17.24
N ALA A 34 -4.11 -12.39 -16.10
CA ALA A 34 -3.39 -11.95 -14.91
C ALA A 34 -3.21 -13.12 -13.95
N ARG A 35 -1.98 -13.32 -13.45
CA ARG A 35 -1.65 -14.38 -12.46
C ARG A 35 -1.46 -13.83 -11.05
N GLY A 36 -1.66 -12.52 -10.85
CA GLY A 36 -1.47 -11.85 -9.56
C GLY A 36 -2.05 -10.44 -9.56
N THR A 37 -2.27 -9.91 -8.37
CA THR A 37 -2.77 -8.55 -8.13
C THR A 37 -1.74 -7.69 -7.40
N PRO A 38 -1.63 -6.39 -7.72
CA PRO A 38 -2.33 -5.71 -8.81
C PRO A 38 -1.69 -6.01 -10.18
N THR A 39 -2.51 -6.18 -11.22
CA THR A 39 -2.06 -6.21 -12.63
C THR A 39 -2.64 -4.98 -13.34
N PHE A 40 -1.81 -4.29 -14.12
CA PHE A 40 -2.23 -3.14 -14.92
C PHE A 40 -2.28 -3.52 -16.40
N VAL A 41 -3.32 -3.07 -17.08
CA VAL A 41 -3.54 -3.34 -18.51
C VAL A 41 -3.90 -2.04 -19.19
N LEU A 42 -3.20 -1.72 -20.26
CA LEU A 42 -3.43 -0.55 -21.09
C LEU A 42 -4.29 -0.94 -22.30
N TYR A 43 -5.44 -0.26 -22.43
CA TYR A 43 -6.31 -0.36 -23.60
C TYR A 43 -6.19 0.93 -24.41
N ARG A 44 -5.78 0.82 -25.67
CA ARG A 44 -5.69 1.95 -26.61
C ARG A 44 -6.84 1.87 -27.62
N GLY A 45 -8.02 2.39 -27.26
CA GLY A 45 -9.17 2.52 -28.18
C GLY A 45 -9.39 1.33 -29.11
N TYR A 46 -9.15 1.54 -30.41
CA TYR A 46 -9.34 0.57 -31.50
C TYR A 46 -8.23 -0.49 -31.64
N SER A 47 -7.22 -0.50 -30.77
CA SER A 47 -6.16 -1.51 -30.82
C SER A 47 -6.73 -2.89 -30.50
N PRO A 48 -6.46 -3.92 -31.33
CA PRO A 48 -7.03 -5.25 -31.16
C PRO A 48 -6.44 -6.01 -29.97
N LYS A 49 -5.29 -5.57 -29.43
CA LYS A 49 -4.61 -6.28 -28.35
C LYS A 49 -4.24 -5.35 -27.19
N PRO A 50 -4.85 -5.52 -26.01
CA PRO A 50 -4.45 -4.77 -24.83
C PRO A 50 -3.04 -5.13 -24.38
N GLU A 51 -2.33 -4.15 -23.85
CA GLU A 51 -0.95 -4.28 -23.41
C GLU A 51 -0.89 -4.49 -21.90
N LYS A 52 -0.41 -5.65 -21.47
CA LYS A 52 -0.21 -5.94 -20.05
C LYS A 52 1.11 -5.34 -19.59
N LEU A 53 1.06 -4.58 -18.50
CA LEU A 53 2.25 -4.14 -17.78
C LEU A 53 2.82 -5.33 -16.99
N ALA A 54 4.10 -5.64 -17.23
CA ALA A 54 4.78 -6.77 -16.59
C ALA A 54 4.88 -6.60 -15.07
N GLU A 55 5.16 -5.37 -14.60
CA GLU A 55 5.29 -5.04 -13.19
C GLU A 55 4.63 -3.69 -12.89
N PHE A 56 4.18 -3.51 -11.65
CA PHE A 56 3.76 -2.21 -11.16
C PHE A 56 4.97 -1.40 -10.71
N ARG A 57 5.30 -0.35 -11.44
CA ARG A 57 6.23 0.69 -11.00
C ARG A 57 5.52 2.04 -11.13
N PRO A 58 5.40 2.82 -10.04
CA PRO A 58 4.69 4.10 -10.08
C PRO A 58 5.25 5.06 -11.15
N ARG A 59 6.57 5.05 -11.33
CA ARG A 59 7.25 5.86 -12.35
C ARG A 59 6.85 5.45 -13.78
N ASP A 60 6.85 4.15 -14.08
CA ASP A 60 6.49 3.63 -15.40
C ASP A 60 5.06 4.01 -15.80
N ILE A 61 4.13 4.11 -14.84
CA ILE A 61 2.76 4.58 -15.11
C ILE A 61 2.78 6.04 -15.56
N VAL A 62 3.49 6.91 -14.83
CA VAL A 62 3.59 8.33 -15.16
C VAL A 62 4.27 8.53 -16.51
N ASP A 63 5.36 7.81 -16.75
CA ASP A 63 6.11 7.92 -18.01
C ASP A 63 5.27 7.44 -19.19
N ARG A 64 4.54 6.31 -19.07
CA ARG A 64 3.63 5.83 -20.13
C ARG A 64 2.47 6.76 -20.41
N ILE A 65 1.88 7.40 -19.40
CA ILE A 65 0.84 8.42 -19.63
C ILE A 65 1.43 9.56 -20.47
N ARG A 66 2.66 9.98 -20.16
CA ARG A 66 3.35 11.07 -20.86
C ARG A 66 3.75 10.69 -22.29
N THR A 67 4.33 9.50 -22.49
CA THR A 67 4.91 9.10 -23.78
C THR A 67 3.89 8.47 -24.71
N ASP A 68 3.07 7.55 -24.20
CA ASP A 68 2.27 6.69 -25.05
C ASP A 68 0.88 7.30 -25.25
N LEU A 69 0.23 7.70 -24.16
CA LEU A 69 -1.17 8.10 -24.22
C LEU A 69 -1.35 9.53 -24.74
N LEU A 70 -0.43 10.44 -24.47
CA LEU A 70 -0.59 11.84 -24.86
C LEU A 70 0.03 12.16 -26.22
N HIS A 71 1.05 11.40 -26.66
CA HIS A 71 1.58 11.53 -28.02
C HIS A 71 0.54 11.15 -29.08
N GLU A 72 -0.39 10.25 -28.75
CA GLU A 72 -1.53 9.88 -29.61
C GLU A 72 -2.63 10.96 -29.65
N HIS A 73 -2.54 12.00 -28.82
CA HIS A 73 -3.50 13.10 -28.72
C HIS A 73 -2.81 14.48 -28.87
N PRO A 74 -2.45 14.89 -30.11
CA PRO A 74 -1.65 16.10 -30.36
C PRO A 74 -2.34 17.42 -29.94
N GLY A 75 -3.65 17.40 -29.64
CA GLY A 75 -4.37 18.55 -29.10
C GLY A 75 -4.26 18.73 -27.57
N ILE A 76 -3.54 17.83 -26.88
CA ILE A 76 -3.44 17.84 -25.41
C ILE A 76 -2.02 18.20 -25.00
N THR A 77 -1.88 19.39 -24.44
CA THR A 77 -0.64 19.84 -23.81
C THR A 77 -0.79 19.75 -22.30
N LEU A 78 0.06 18.98 -21.63
CA LEU A 78 0.11 18.97 -20.17
C LEU A 78 0.78 20.25 -19.68
N SER A 79 0.19 20.86 -18.65
CA SER A 79 0.88 21.94 -17.95
C SER A 79 2.07 21.41 -17.17
N GLU A 80 3.13 22.21 -17.08
CA GLU A 80 4.32 21.91 -16.26
C GLU A 80 3.93 21.61 -14.80
N HIS A 81 2.92 22.30 -14.27
CA HIS A 81 2.40 22.05 -12.93
C HIS A 81 1.83 20.62 -12.77
N LEU A 82 1.10 20.13 -13.77
CA LEU A 82 0.51 18.80 -13.76
C LEU A 82 1.60 17.71 -13.82
N ILE A 83 2.62 17.92 -14.65
CA ILE A 83 3.78 17.02 -14.76
C ILE A 83 4.48 16.93 -13.41
N ARG A 84 4.83 18.08 -12.80
CA ARG A 84 5.47 18.11 -11.48
C ARG A 84 4.62 17.44 -10.39
N LYS A 85 3.30 17.61 -10.44
CA LYS A 85 2.39 16.93 -9.52
C LYS A 85 2.50 15.41 -9.65
N TRP A 86 2.51 14.87 -10.87
CA TRP A 86 2.65 13.43 -11.10
C TRP A 86 4.01 12.89 -10.66
N GLU A 87 5.09 13.64 -10.88
CA GLU A 87 6.41 13.26 -10.38
C GLU A 87 6.44 13.25 -8.84
N GLY A 88 5.83 14.25 -8.20
CA GLY A 88 5.64 14.28 -6.75
C GLY A 88 4.84 13.09 -6.22
N MET A 89 3.82 12.63 -6.95
CA MET A 89 3.04 11.46 -6.58
C MET A 89 3.86 10.17 -6.51
N VAL A 90 4.90 10.02 -7.32
CA VAL A 90 5.82 8.85 -7.24
C VAL A 90 6.49 8.80 -5.87
N ASN A 91 6.99 9.95 -5.39
CA ASN A 91 7.62 10.05 -4.07
C ASN A 91 6.61 9.80 -2.94
N GLN A 92 5.38 10.30 -3.10
CA GLN A 92 4.31 10.08 -2.14
C GLN A 92 3.89 8.61 -2.02
N VAL A 93 3.90 7.85 -3.12
CA VAL A 93 3.66 6.40 -3.05
C VAL A 93 4.73 5.72 -2.19
N SER A 94 6.01 6.07 -2.37
CA SER A 94 7.09 5.56 -1.53
C SER A 94 6.92 5.95 -0.06
N GLN A 95 6.57 7.22 0.21
CA GLN A 95 6.29 7.71 1.57
C GLN A 95 5.15 6.91 2.23
N ARG A 96 4.08 6.64 1.49
CA ARG A 96 2.94 5.84 1.97
C ARG A 96 3.38 4.43 2.36
N PHE A 97 4.20 3.77 1.54
CA PHE A 97 4.74 2.45 1.88
C PHE A 97 5.59 2.49 3.15
N GLN A 98 6.44 3.50 3.32
CA GLN A 98 7.24 3.67 4.53
C GLN A 98 6.36 3.85 5.78
N LEU A 99 5.31 4.68 5.69
CA LEU A 99 4.39 4.91 6.80
C LEU A 99 3.58 3.65 7.17
N LEU A 100 3.13 2.88 6.18
CA LEU A 100 2.49 1.59 6.42
C LEU A 100 3.44 0.62 7.13
N SER A 101 4.69 0.51 6.69
CA SER A 101 5.70 -0.33 7.35
C SER A 101 5.95 0.11 8.80
N GLN A 102 6.04 1.41 9.06
CA GLN A 102 6.18 1.94 10.41
C GLN A 102 4.96 1.61 11.28
N LEU A 103 3.76 1.73 10.74
CA LEU A 103 2.53 1.42 11.47
C LEU A 103 2.47 -0.07 11.84
N ILE A 104 2.81 -0.97 10.90
CA ILE A 104 2.92 -2.42 11.13
C ILE A 104 3.91 -2.70 12.26
N MET A 105 5.10 -2.10 12.20
CA MET A 105 6.13 -2.26 13.22
C MET A 105 5.62 -1.81 14.60
N TRP A 106 5.05 -0.60 14.71
CA TRP A 106 4.58 -0.09 15.99
C TRP A 106 3.43 -0.90 16.58
N ASN A 107 2.50 -1.39 15.76
CA ASN A 107 1.41 -2.23 16.25
C ASN A 107 1.92 -3.61 16.69
N THR A 108 2.87 -4.20 15.96
CA THR A 108 3.51 -5.46 16.36
C THR A 108 4.21 -5.31 17.72
N GLU A 109 4.99 -4.23 17.90
CA GLU A 109 5.67 -3.96 19.17
C GLU A 109 4.69 -3.67 20.32
N LEU A 110 3.57 -3.01 20.02
CA LEU A 110 2.53 -2.75 21.01
C LEU A 110 1.86 -4.05 21.47
N GLU A 111 1.52 -4.95 20.54
CA GLU A 111 0.92 -6.24 20.87
C GLU A 111 1.88 -7.10 21.70
N LYS A 112 3.17 -7.17 21.33
CA LYS A 112 4.19 -7.84 22.17
C LYS A 112 4.20 -7.29 23.59
N SER A 113 4.18 -5.95 23.73
CA SER A 113 4.17 -5.30 25.05
C SER A 113 2.92 -5.64 25.87
N GLN A 114 1.76 -5.71 25.21
CA GLN A 114 0.48 -6.08 25.84
C GLN A 114 0.45 -7.54 26.28
N MET A 115 1.01 -8.45 25.47
CA MET A 115 1.12 -9.87 25.82
C MET A 115 1.98 -10.08 27.07
N VAL A 116 3.09 -9.35 27.18
CA VAL A 116 3.95 -9.37 28.38
C VAL A 116 3.17 -8.87 29.60
N LEU A 117 2.45 -7.76 29.48
CA LEU A 117 1.61 -7.22 30.58
C LEU A 117 0.50 -8.20 31.01
N ALA A 118 -0.07 -8.95 30.06
CA ALA A 118 -1.12 -9.91 30.31
C ALA A 118 -0.61 -11.27 30.84
N GLY A 119 0.70 -11.50 30.89
CA GLY A 119 1.29 -12.78 31.29
C GLY A 119 1.00 -13.93 30.31
N VAL A 120 0.73 -13.63 29.04
CA VAL A 120 0.32 -14.62 28.02
C VAL A 120 1.52 -15.03 27.16
N SER A 121 1.86 -16.32 27.11
CA SER A 121 2.75 -16.90 26.08
C SER A 121 1.91 -17.33 24.87
N SER A 122 2.21 -16.84 23.66
CA SER A 122 1.46 -17.19 22.45
C SER A 122 1.74 -18.61 21.97
N SER A 123 0.68 -19.37 21.73
CA SER A 123 0.63 -20.45 20.76
C SER A 123 -0.59 -20.21 19.86
N ALA A 124 -0.39 -20.00 18.56
CA ALA A 124 -1.48 -19.77 17.59
C ALA A 124 -1.25 -20.56 16.28
N PRO A 125 -2.30 -20.80 15.47
CA PRO A 125 -2.31 -21.89 14.48
C PRO A 125 -1.86 -21.49 13.07
N GLU A 126 -1.32 -22.48 12.34
CA GLU A 126 -0.54 -22.41 11.09
C GLU A 126 -1.18 -21.77 9.83
N ALA A 127 -2.43 -21.28 9.87
CA ALA A 127 -3.18 -20.87 8.68
C ALA A 127 -2.76 -19.50 8.08
N VAL A 128 -1.97 -18.68 8.78
CA VAL A 128 -1.71 -17.26 8.42
C VAL A 128 -0.42 -17.07 7.57
N ARG A 129 0.36 -18.13 7.31
CA ARG A 129 1.74 -18.07 6.76
C ARG A 129 1.92 -17.57 5.31
N ALA A 130 0.86 -17.48 4.50
CA ALA A 130 1.03 -17.33 3.04
C ALA A 130 1.35 -15.89 2.56
N MET A 131 1.08 -14.85 3.34
CA MET A 131 1.18 -13.45 2.89
C MET A 131 2.40 -12.67 3.43
N GLY A 132 3.06 -13.19 4.48
CA GLY A 132 4.20 -12.53 5.16
C GLY A 132 5.56 -12.70 4.48
N LYS A 133 5.67 -13.44 3.37
CA LYS A 133 6.96 -13.89 2.83
C LYS A 133 7.82 -12.80 2.18
N TYR A 134 7.28 -11.58 1.98
CA TYR A 134 7.98 -10.48 1.32
C TYR A 134 8.56 -9.41 2.26
N LEU A 135 8.31 -9.48 3.57
CA LEU A 135 8.71 -8.42 4.51
C LEU A 135 9.50 -8.92 5.74
N VAL A 136 9.79 -10.23 5.83
CA VAL A 136 10.37 -10.82 7.04
C VAL A 136 11.85 -11.14 6.85
N MET A 137 12.71 -10.30 7.43
CA MET A 137 14.03 -10.72 7.90
C MET A 137 14.16 -10.32 9.38
N ALA A 138 14.66 -11.26 10.18
CA ALA A 138 14.87 -11.21 11.63
C ALA A 138 13.61 -11.27 12.52
N SER A 139 13.11 -12.49 12.78
CA SER A 139 12.20 -12.77 13.91
C SER A 139 12.18 -14.28 14.20
N SER A 140 12.10 -14.67 15.47
CA SER A 140 11.85 -16.05 15.94
C SER A 140 10.45 -16.53 15.53
N GLY A 141 10.15 -17.83 15.67
CA GLY A 141 8.94 -18.47 15.12
C GLY A 141 7.63 -17.73 15.44
N ASP A 142 7.41 -17.40 16.71
CA ASP A 142 6.16 -16.76 17.19
C ASP A 142 6.05 -15.29 16.73
N ASP A 143 7.17 -14.57 16.69
CA ASP A 143 7.24 -13.17 16.24
C ASP A 143 6.84 -13.03 14.76
N LYS A 144 7.08 -14.06 13.94
CA LYS A 144 6.69 -14.05 12.52
C LYS A 144 5.18 -14.16 12.34
N GLU A 145 4.49 -14.94 13.17
CA GLU A 145 3.06 -15.14 13.05
C GLU A 145 2.30 -13.89 13.49
N LEU A 146 2.69 -13.29 14.61
CA LEU A 146 2.16 -12.00 15.07
C LEU A 146 2.33 -10.91 14.00
N PHE A 147 3.54 -10.76 13.49
CA PHE A 147 3.82 -9.80 12.43
C PHE A 147 2.95 -10.03 11.19
N THR A 148 2.76 -11.29 10.77
CA THR A 148 1.95 -11.61 9.59
C THR A 148 0.48 -11.27 9.82
N THR A 149 -0.05 -11.50 11.02
CA THR A 149 -1.42 -11.11 11.41
C THR A 149 -1.59 -9.59 11.35
N VAL A 150 -0.70 -8.83 12.01
CA VAL A 150 -0.72 -7.35 12.01
C VAL A 150 -0.61 -6.78 10.59
N VAL A 151 0.26 -7.35 9.75
CA VAL A 151 0.36 -7.00 8.33
C VAL A 151 -0.97 -7.22 7.62
N SER A 152 -1.58 -8.39 7.78
CA SER A 152 -2.84 -8.74 7.11
C SER A 152 -3.97 -7.79 7.49
N GLU A 153 -4.11 -7.46 8.78
CA GLU A 153 -5.13 -6.56 9.29
C GLU A 153 -4.96 -5.13 8.76
N ILE A 154 -3.75 -4.58 8.86
CA ILE A 154 -3.44 -3.22 8.39
C ILE A 154 -3.64 -3.13 6.87
N MET A 155 -3.16 -4.12 6.11
CA MET A 155 -3.33 -4.13 4.65
C MET A 155 -4.81 -4.26 4.26
N SER A 156 -5.59 -5.11 4.94
CA SER A 156 -7.02 -5.28 4.68
C SER A 156 -7.81 -3.99 4.94
N ALA A 157 -7.48 -3.27 6.02
CA ALA A 157 -8.05 -1.95 6.30
C ALA A 157 -7.63 -0.91 5.24
N ASP A 158 -6.35 -0.91 4.86
CA ASP A 158 -5.80 0.01 3.87
C ASP A 158 -6.41 -0.18 2.47
N MET A 159 -6.63 -1.42 2.05
CA MET A 159 -7.23 -1.76 0.74
C MET A 159 -8.66 -1.25 0.57
N LYS A 160 -9.40 -1.04 1.68
CA LYS A 160 -10.78 -0.55 1.66
C LYS A 160 -10.87 0.97 1.52
N ARG A 161 -9.74 1.68 1.59
CA ARG A 161 -9.74 3.14 1.56
C ARG A 161 -10.00 3.71 0.15
N THR A 162 -10.79 4.77 0.11
CA THR A 162 -11.19 5.47 -1.13
C THR A 162 -10.63 6.89 -1.22
N ASP A 163 -9.78 7.28 -0.29
CA ASP A 163 -9.22 8.63 -0.19
C ASP A 163 -8.17 8.93 -1.24
N LEU A 164 -7.82 10.21 -1.35
CA LEU A 164 -6.73 10.68 -2.20
C LEU A 164 -5.37 10.40 -1.55
N LEU A 165 -4.29 10.46 -2.33
CA LEU A 165 -2.96 10.06 -1.85
C LEU A 165 -2.47 10.95 -0.70
N ASP A 166 -2.69 12.26 -0.78
CA ASP A 166 -2.33 13.22 0.26
C ASP A 166 -3.10 12.98 1.56
N GLU A 167 -4.40 12.70 1.45
CA GLU A 167 -5.27 12.41 2.58
C GLU A 167 -4.84 11.11 3.27
N ASN A 168 -4.46 10.12 2.48
CA ASN A 168 -4.00 8.83 2.95
C ASN A 168 -2.68 8.96 3.73
N ILE A 169 -1.73 9.73 3.20
CA ILE A 169 -0.46 10.02 3.87
C ILE A 169 -0.71 10.78 5.18
N LYS A 170 -1.60 11.77 5.19
CA LYS A 170 -1.97 12.51 6.42
C LYS A 170 -2.59 11.59 7.46
N TYR A 171 -3.47 10.68 7.04
CA TYR A 171 -4.06 9.67 7.91
C TYR A 171 -2.99 8.74 8.49
N LEU A 172 -2.15 8.13 7.65
CA LEU A 172 -1.12 7.20 8.10
C LEU A 172 -0.11 7.84 9.06
N ASN A 173 0.27 9.10 8.83
CA ASN A 173 1.10 9.84 9.79
C ASN A 173 0.45 9.94 11.17
N LYS A 174 -0.85 10.24 11.23
CA LYS A 174 -1.58 10.30 12.50
C LYS A 174 -1.60 8.93 13.18
N GLU A 175 -1.88 7.86 12.44
CA GLU A 175 -1.90 6.50 12.97
C GLU A 175 -0.53 6.08 13.52
N VAL A 176 0.55 6.35 12.78
CA VAL A 176 1.93 6.08 13.23
C VAL A 176 2.23 6.82 14.53
N MET A 177 1.91 8.12 14.61
CA MET A 177 2.13 8.92 15.82
C MET A 177 1.32 8.40 17.02
N LEU A 178 0.09 7.95 16.78
CA LEU A 178 -0.76 7.36 17.82
C LEU A 178 -0.23 6.01 18.29
N ALA A 179 0.15 5.12 17.37
CA ALA A 179 0.71 3.81 17.68
C ALA A 179 2.04 3.94 18.46
N GLN A 180 2.93 4.82 18.00
CA GLN A 180 4.18 5.13 18.70
C GLN A 180 3.91 5.64 20.12
N ARG A 181 2.98 6.58 20.28
CA ARG A 181 2.60 7.11 21.60
C ARG A 181 2.08 6.01 22.53
N LYS A 182 1.16 5.17 22.04
CA LYS A 182 0.62 4.04 22.81
C LYS A 182 1.72 3.09 23.27
N ARG A 183 2.67 2.77 22.39
CA ARG A 183 3.82 1.93 22.73
C ARG A 183 4.69 2.57 23.81
N VAL A 184 5.00 3.86 23.70
CA VAL A 184 5.78 4.58 24.72
C VAL A 184 5.08 4.52 26.08
N PHE A 185 3.76 4.75 26.13
CA PHE A 185 3.01 4.61 27.38
C PHE A 185 3.04 3.18 27.94
N ALA A 186 2.88 2.15 27.11
CA ALA A 186 2.99 0.76 27.55
C ALA A 186 4.40 0.44 28.12
N GLY A 187 5.45 0.99 27.50
CA GLY A 187 6.83 0.83 27.98
C GLY A 187 7.14 1.57 29.28
N VAL A 188 6.42 2.65 29.60
CA VAL A 188 6.54 3.35 30.91
C VAL A 188 5.80 2.57 32.01
N ILE A 189 4.72 1.86 31.66
CA ILE A 189 3.95 1.04 32.61
C ILE A 189 4.67 -0.28 32.93
N LEU A 190 5.43 -0.84 31.98
CA LEU A 190 6.38 -1.90 32.27
C LEU A 190 7.51 -1.30 33.13
N PRO A 191 7.69 -1.72 34.40
CA PRO A 191 8.80 -1.20 35.20
C PRO A 191 10.10 -1.51 34.47
N VAL A 192 10.92 -0.48 34.23
CA VAL A 192 12.34 -0.65 33.90
C VAL A 192 12.89 -1.47 35.05
N GLY A 193 13.22 -2.74 34.78
CA GLY A 193 13.56 -3.70 35.82
C GLY A 193 14.52 -3.05 36.82
N THR A 194 14.06 -2.88 38.05
CA THR A 194 14.97 -2.72 39.18
C THR A 194 15.76 -4.00 39.19
N GLY A 195 17.02 -3.92 38.75
CA GLY A 195 17.97 -5.01 38.87
C GLY A 195 18.15 -5.31 40.35
N ASP A 196 17.39 -6.28 40.84
CA ASP A 196 17.74 -7.04 42.02
C ASP A 196 18.69 -8.14 41.54
N GLU A 197 19.99 -7.85 41.60
CA GLU A 197 21.00 -8.89 41.75
C GLU A 197 21.72 -8.67 43.09
N CYS A 198 21.68 -9.72 43.90
CA CYS A 198 22.20 -9.84 45.25
C CYS A 198 23.73 -9.70 45.36
#